data_AF-A0A950LR48-F1
#
_entry.id   AF-A0A950LR48-F1
#
_cell.length_a   1.000
_cell.length_b   1.000
_cell.length_c   1.000
_cell.angle_alpha   90.00
_cell.angle_beta   90.00
_cell.angle_gamma   90.00
#
_symmetry.space_group_name_H-M   'P 1'
#
loop_
_entity.id
_entity.type
_entity.pdbx_description
1 polymer ?
#
loop_
_entity_poly.entity_id
_entity_poly.type
_entity_poly.pdbx_seq_one_letter_code
_entity_poly.pdbx_strand_id
1 'polypeptide(L)'
;IDACLGRIQSALRQSGGAMLITADHGNAEMMIDPVTGGPHTAHTTNPVPFIMAEENARQFSLRGDGSLRDIAPTVLGMLGIAPPKDMTGRDLRVPWKNQQ
;
A
#
# COMPACT_ATOMS: atom_id res chain seq x y z
N ILE A 1 -9.18 7.62 -11.45
CA ILE A 1 -8.17 6.68 -10.92
C ILE A 1 -8.79 5.33 -10.62
N ASP A 2 -9.85 5.26 -9.81
CA ASP A 2 -10.55 4.01 -9.45
C ASP A 2 -10.87 3.07 -10.65
N ALA A 3 -11.57 3.56 -11.68
CA ALA A 3 -11.85 2.77 -12.88
C ALA A 3 -10.59 2.25 -13.62
N CYS A 4 -9.46 2.95 -13.51
CA CYS A 4 -8.19 2.49 -14.08
C CYS A 4 -7.56 1.38 -13.23
N LEU A 5 -7.64 1.47 -11.90
CA LEU A 5 -7.22 0.40 -10.99
C LEU A 5 -8.00 -0.89 -11.27
N GLY A 6 -9.32 -0.80 -11.49
CA GLY A 6 -10.15 -1.95 -11.87
C GLY A 6 -9.70 -2.64 -13.16
N ARG A 7 -9.30 -1.85 -14.18
CA ARG A 7 -8.75 -2.38 -15.44
C ARG A 7 -7.40 -3.09 -15.23
N ILE A 8 -6.51 -2.51 -14.43
CA ILE A 8 -5.20 -3.09 -14.12
C ILE A 8 -5.36 -4.39 -13.34
N GLN A 9 -6.21 -4.40 -12.31
CA GLN A 9 -6.49 -5.57 -11.49
C GLN A 9 -7.07 -6.71 -12.34
N SER A 10 -7.99 -6.38 -13.26
CA SER A 10 -8.59 -7.38 -14.17
C SER A 10 -7.54 -8.04 -15.07
N ALA A 11 -6.56 -7.27 -15.56
CA ALA A 11 -5.46 -7.79 -16.36
C ALA A 11 -4.49 -8.64 -15.52
N LEU A 12 -4.09 -8.15 -14.33
CA LEU A 12 -3.18 -8.87 -13.44
C LEU A 12 -3.76 -10.21 -12.98
N ARG A 13 -5.05 -10.26 -12.65
CA ARG A 13 -5.73 -11.51 -12.27
C ARG A 13 -5.65 -12.58 -13.35
N GLN A 14 -5.77 -12.20 -14.63
CA GLN A 14 -5.68 -13.15 -15.74
C GLN A 14 -4.27 -13.73 -15.91
N SER A 15 -3.25 -13.02 -15.43
CA SER A 15 -1.85 -13.44 -15.47
C SER A 15 -1.35 -14.09 -14.17
N GLY A 16 -2.22 -14.28 -13.17
CA GLY A 16 -1.81 -14.76 -11.84
C GLY A 16 -0.91 -13.78 -11.07
N GLY A 17 -0.97 -12.48 -11.43
CA GLY A 17 -0.18 -11.44 -10.79
C GLY A 17 -0.80 -10.90 -9.50
N ALA A 18 0.02 -10.20 -8.72
CA ALA A 18 -0.38 -9.47 -7.52
C ALA A 18 -0.34 -7.96 -7.77
N MET A 19 -1.20 -7.20 -7.08
CA MET A 19 -1.22 -5.74 -7.12
C MET A 19 -1.05 -5.16 -5.71
N LEU A 20 -0.12 -4.23 -5.57
CA LEU A 20 -0.02 -3.34 -4.40
C LEU A 20 -0.56 -1.96 -4.79
N ILE A 21 -1.48 -1.42 -3.99
CA ILE A 21 -2.08 -0.10 -4.19
C ILE A 21 -1.72 0.77 -2.99
N THR A 22 -1.07 1.90 -3.24
CA THR A 22 -0.67 2.85 -2.20
C THR A 22 -0.54 4.26 -2.78
N ALA A 23 -0.12 5.23 -1.97
CA ALA A 23 0.17 6.60 -2.37
C ALA A 23 1.46 7.07 -1.71
N ASP A 24 2.05 8.15 -2.23
CA ASP A 24 3.23 8.82 -1.69
C ASP A 24 2.88 9.81 -0.56
N HIS A 25 1.71 10.44 -0.64
CA HIS A 25 1.18 11.33 0.38
C HIS A 25 -0.34 11.53 0.24
N GLY A 26 -0.95 12.25 1.19
CA GLY A 26 -2.31 12.74 1.09
C GLY A 26 -2.41 14.07 0.33
N ASN A 27 -3.58 14.34 -0.24
CA ASN A 27 -3.95 15.59 -0.90
C ASN A 27 -5.48 15.64 -1.07
N ALA A 28 -6.02 14.81 -1.96
CA ALA A 28 -7.40 14.89 -2.43
C ALA A 28 -8.47 14.64 -1.35
N GLU A 29 -8.08 14.07 -0.20
CA GLU A 29 -8.96 13.90 0.95
C GLU A 29 -9.21 15.21 1.73
N MET A 30 -8.40 16.25 1.52
CA MET A 30 -8.59 17.58 2.10
C MET A 30 -8.46 18.66 1.02
N MET A 31 -9.59 19.01 0.42
CA MET A 31 -9.67 20.05 -0.62
C MET A 31 -10.09 21.42 -0.08
N ILE A 32 -10.64 21.46 1.14
CA ILE A 32 -11.10 22.67 1.82
C ILE A 32 -10.37 22.78 3.15
N ASP A 33 -9.78 23.94 3.39
CA ASP A 33 -9.07 24.22 4.64
C ASP A 33 -10.10 24.35 5.78
N PRO A 34 -9.99 23.53 6.85
CA PRO A 34 -10.99 23.50 7.91
C PRO A 34 -10.99 24.76 8.80
N VAL A 35 -9.95 25.59 8.74
CA VAL A 35 -9.81 26.83 9.52
C VAL A 35 -10.35 28.02 8.73
N THR A 36 -10.00 28.12 7.44
CA THR A 36 -10.35 29.28 6.60
C THR A 36 -11.60 29.08 5.75
N GLY A 37 -12.00 27.82 5.50
CA GLY A 37 -13.08 27.46 4.58
C GLY A 37 -12.74 27.66 3.09
N GLY A 38 -11.51 28.10 2.78
CA GLY A 38 -11.03 28.30 1.41
C GLY A 38 -10.41 27.03 0.81
N PRO A 39 -9.94 27.08 -0.45
CA PRO A 39 -9.25 25.97 -1.09
C PRO A 39 -7.98 25.58 -0.34
N HIS A 40 -7.83 24.29 -0.04
CA HIS A 40 -6.58 23.72 0.44
C HIS A 40 -5.79 23.17 -0.75
N THR A 41 -4.60 23.72 -0.99
CA THR A 41 -3.76 23.38 -2.16
C THR A 41 -2.47 22.63 -1.81
N ALA A 42 -2.25 22.35 -0.53
CA ALA A 42 -1.06 21.66 -0.04
C ALA A 42 -1.31 20.15 0.13
N HIS A 43 -0.23 19.41 0.40
CA HIS A 43 -0.32 18.01 0.83
C HIS A 43 -0.80 17.93 2.29
N THR A 44 -1.33 16.77 2.68
CA THR A 44 -1.64 16.46 4.07
C THR A 44 -0.60 15.53 4.68
N THR A 45 -0.65 15.39 6.00
CA THR A 45 0.13 14.41 6.77
C THR A 45 -0.67 13.16 7.13
N ASN A 46 -1.82 12.93 6.46
CA ASN A 46 -2.65 11.75 6.72
C ASN A 46 -1.92 10.47 6.26
N PRO A 47 -2.17 9.33 6.92
CA PRO A 47 -1.65 8.05 6.44
C PRO A 47 -2.25 7.70 5.08
N VAL A 48 -1.44 7.04 4.24
CA VAL A 48 -1.83 6.57 2.91
C VAL A 48 -2.31 5.12 2.97
N PRO A 49 -3.20 4.70 2.05
CA PRO A 49 -3.59 3.30 1.97
C PRO A 49 -2.39 2.42 1.58
N PHE A 50 -2.39 1.17 2.04
CA PHE A 50 -1.53 0.11 1.49
C PHE A 50 -2.39 -1.15 1.38
N ILE A 51 -2.78 -1.49 0.15
CA ILE A 51 -3.72 -2.57 -0.15
C ILE A 51 -3.00 -3.63 -0.98
N MET A 52 -3.11 -4.87 -0.55
CA MET A 52 -2.58 -6.03 -1.25
C MET A 52 -3.75 -6.79 -1.90
N ALA A 53 -3.80 -6.76 -3.23
CA ALA A 53 -4.81 -7.44 -4.03
C ALA A 53 -4.17 -8.60 -4.81
N GLU A 54 -4.24 -9.79 -4.21
CA GLU A 54 -3.74 -11.04 -4.78
C GLU A 54 -4.56 -12.24 -4.26
N GLU A 55 -4.41 -13.41 -4.88
CA GLU A 55 -5.19 -14.61 -4.52
C GLU A 55 -4.84 -15.17 -3.13
N ASN A 56 -3.57 -15.11 -2.74
CA ASN A 56 -3.08 -15.63 -1.46
C ASN A 56 -3.10 -14.59 -0.33
N ALA A 57 -3.76 -13.45 -0.52
CA ALA A 57 -3.73 -12.34 0.45
C ALA A 57 -4.21 -12.73 1.85
N ARG A 58 -5.07 -13.76 1.96
CA ARG A 58 -5.58 -14.28 3.23
C ARG A 58 -4.53 -15.02 4.08
N GLN A 59 -3.37 -15.35 3.52
CA GLN A 59 -2.28 -15.99 4.25
C GLN A 59 -1.47 -14.98 5.07
N PHE A 60 -1.70 -13.68 4.86
CA PHE A 60 -0.94 -12.62 5.50
C PHE A 60 -1.87 -11.59 6.12
N SER A 61 -1.43 -10.98 7.21
CA SER A 61 -1.90 -9.66 7.65
C SER A 61 -0.80 -8.62 7.42
N LEU A 62 -1.19 -7.35 7.49
CA LEU A 62 -0.25 -6.24 7.39
C LEU A 62 0.08 -5.69 8.78
N ARG A 63 1.34 -5.35 8.99
CA ARG A 63 1.79 -4.59 10.15
C ARG A 63 1.10 -3.22 10.22
N GLY A 64 0.66 -2.83 11.41
CA GLY A 64 0.02 -1.52 11.66
C GLY A 64 0.99 -0.34 11.79
N ASP A 65 2.30 -0.59 11.90
CA ASP A 65 3.37 0.40 12.10
C ASP A 65 4.19 0.65 10.83
N GLY A 66 3.56 0.51 9.66
CA GLY A 66 4.21 0.63 8.35
C GLY A 66 4.50 2.07 7.92
N SER A 67 5.45 2.21 6.99
CA SER A 67 5.88 3.48 6.37
C SER A 67 6.34 3.28 4.92
N LEU A 68 6.53 4.35 4.15
CA LEU A 68 6.88 4.25 2.72
C LEU A 68 8.16 3.46 2.44
N ARG A 69 9.16 3.51 3.33
CA ARG A 69 10.41 2.72 3.20
C ARG A 69 10.18 1.21 3.22
N ASP A 70 9.04 0.77 3.72
CA ASP A 70 8.68 -0.64 3.86
C ASP A 70 8.09 -1.23 2.57
N ILE A 71 7.73 -0.38 1.59
CA ILE A 71 7.12 -0.82 0.32
C ILE A 71 8.09 -1.67 -0.50
N ALA A 72 9.31 -1.20 -0.74
CA ALA A 72 10.28 -1.93 -1.56
C ALA A 72 10.69 -3.29 -0.93
N PRO A 73 11.02 -3.38 0.38
CA PRO A 73 11.20 -4.66 1.05
C PRO A 73 9.99 -5.61 0.94
N THR A 74 8.77 -5.07 0.99
CA THR A 74 7.54 -5.87 0.81
C THR A 74 7.47 -6.47 -0.60
N VAL A 75 7.75 -5.68 -1.65
CA VAL A 75 7.80 -6.18 -3.03
C VAL A 75 8.85 -7.28 -3.18
N LEU A 76 10.06 -7.10 -2.64
CA LEU A 76 11.10 -8.12 -2.68
C LEU A 76 10.68 -9.40 -1.96
N GLY A 77 10.05 -9.27 -0.80
CA GLY A 77 9.48 -10.40 -0.07
C GLY A 77 8.40 -11.14 -0.87
N MET A 78 7.56 -10.44 -1.63
CA MET A 78 6.54 -11.05 -2.49
C MET A 78 7.17 -11.85 -3.64
N LEU A 79 8.33 -11.40 -4.13
CA LEU A 79 9.10 -12.07 -5.18
C LEU A 79 10.04 -13.17 -4.64
N GLY A 80 10.11 -13.38 -3.32
CA GLY A 80 11.04 -14.32 -2.70
C GLY A 80 12.51 -13.88 -2.80
N ILE A 81 12.76 -12.59 -2.98
CA ILE A 81 14.10 -11.99 -3.10
C ILE A 81 14.51 -11.41 -1.74
N ALA A 82 15.72 -11.73 -1.29
CA ALA A 82 16.26 -11.15 -0.07
C ALA A 82 16.56 -9.64 -0.25
N PRO A 83 16.13 -8.76 0.66
CA PRO A 83 16.43 -7.34 0.57
C PRO A 83 17.93 -7.06 0.80
N PRO A 84 18.52 -6.08 0.11
CA PRO A 84 19.90 -5.66 0.37
C PRO A 84 20.04 -5.03 1.77
N LYS A 85 21.25 -5.08 2.34
CA LYS A 85 21.53 -4.62 3.71
C LYS A 85 21.26 -3.12 3.92
N ASP A 86 21.31 -2.31 2.87
CA ASP A 86 21.09 -0.86 2.94
C ASP A 86 19.60 -0.49 3.06
N MET A 87 18.68 -1.42 2.75
CA MET A 87 17.25 -1.21 2.99
C MET A 87 16.96 -1.30 4.50
N THR A 88 16.62 -0.18 5.11
CA THR A 88 16.26 -0.09 6.53
C THR A 88 14.77 -0.32 6.81
N GLY A 89 13.95 -0.38 5.75
CA GLY A 89 12.56 -0.81 5.83
C GLY A 89 12.45 -2.33 6.01
N ARG A 90 11.23 -2.80 6.30
CA ARG A 90 10.93 -4.21 6.57
C ARG A 90 9.68 -4.62 5.81
N ASP A 91 9.60 -5.87 5.38
CA ASP A 91 8.36 -6.41 4.79
C ASP A 91 7.17 -6.14 5.71
N LEU A 92 6.09 -5.60 5.14
CA LEU A 92 4.87 -5.26 5.86
C LEU A 92 4.00 -6.48 6.13
N ARG A 93 4.18 -7.55 5.35
CA ARG A 93 3.41 -8.78 5.48
C ARG A 93 3.92 -9.58 6.67
N VAL A 94 2.98 -10.06 7.46
CA VAL A 94 3.23 -11.05 8.51
C VAL A 94 2.29 -12.24 8.27
N PRO A 95 2.72 -13.48 8.53
CA PRO A 95 1.83 -14.64 8.39
C PRO A 95 0.58 -14.44 9.23
N TRP A 96 -0.58 -14.70 8.63
CA TRP A 96 -1.85 -14.65 9.32
C TRP A 96 -1.83 -15.68 10.45
N LYS A 97 -1.88 -15.21 11.70
CA LYS A 97 -2.04 -16.09 12.86
C LYS A 97 -3.53 -16.31 13.06
N ASN A 98 -3.97 -17.58 13.10
CA ASN A 98 -5.28 -17.93 13.60
C ASN A 98 -5.47 -17.23 14.95
N GLN A 99 -6.42 -16.30 15.03
CA GLN A 99 -6.95 -15.86 16.32
C GLN A 99 -7.67 -17.09 16.90
N GLN A 100 -6.99 -17.84 17.76
CA GLN A 100 -7.64 -18.65 18.78
C GLN A 100 -8.00 -17.72 19.94
#